data_AF-A0A7X4BRB7-F1
#
_entry.id   AF-A0A7X4BRB7-F1
#
_cell.length_a   1.000
_cell.length_b   1.000
_cell.length_c   1.000
_cell.angle_alpha   90.00
_cell.angle_beta   90.00
_cell.angle_gamma   90.00
#
_symmetry.space_group_name_H-M   'P 1'
#
loop_
_entity.id
_entity.type
_entity.pdbx_description
1 polymer ?
#
loop_
_entity_poly.entity_id
_entity_poly.type
_entity_poly.pdbx_seq_one_letter_code
_entity_poly.pdbx_strand_id
1 'polypeptide(L)'
;MAITYDFIVYSRKTSTTDWILGMKAVNGEVPLDIVIPDEYGSSDPDNPAVVGVLTTEGLKRESVDGLELYRYLRQLNPKKNNSFGYNEVVIRNIHARLNALRVDEEIRVQITYSERSERREAYTLFSYHIKLIGIFEATNASEPVSPSDEIDEPISPEKNSALQEEINLSNSGQPVYKTTNTLEKLIGFTQNLQKELTQTRRELADTADRVRQFVEERQQIAEERQRISEIQNLIEDLFDRLNRLELFDSRIQDLEEDRYQLHNLQQTLRKFLSALHQQARISLQEYPDETEEDE
;
A
#
# COMPACT_ATOMS: atom_id res chain seq x y z
N MET A 1 -10.67 -11.96 6.94
CA MET A 1 -9.42 -12.60 7.41
C MET A 1 -8.30 -12.00 6.58
N ALA A 2 -7.17 -11.66 7.20
CA ALA A 2 -6.01 -11.17 6.46
C ALA A 2 -5.07 -12.36 6.23
N ILE A 3 -4.74 -12.63 4.97
CA ILE A 3 -3.77 -13.67 4.62
C ILE A 3 -2.42 -12.98 4.50
N THR A 4 -1.41 -13.52 5.18
CA THR A 4 -0.04 -12.98 5.16
C THR A 4 0.95 -14.09 4.87
N TYR A 5 1.78 -13.90 3.85
CA TYR A 5 2.86 -14.82 3.51
C TYR A 5 4.20 -14.10 3.52
N ASP A 6 5.20 -14.73 4.10
CA ASP A 6 6.56 -14.20 4.20
C ASP A 6 7.55 -15.10 3.47
N PHE A 7 8.33 -14.52 2.56
CA PHE A 7 9.39 -15.21 1.85
C PHE A 7 10.61 -14.31 1.67
N ILE A 8 11.77 -14.94 1.49
CA ILE A 8 13.05 -14.27 1.28
C ILE A 8 13.49 -14.52 -0.14
N VAL A 9 13.93 -13.46 -0.79
CA VAL A 9 14.60 -13.51 -2.10
C VAL A 9 16.02 -13.01 -1.92
N TYR A 10 16.97 -13.72 -2.49
CA TYR A 10 18.37 -13.38 -2.39
C TYR A 10 19.05 -13.46 -3.74
N SER A 11 20.04 -12.60 -3.95
CA SER A 11 20.90 -12.62 -5.13
C SER A 11 22.36 -12.67 -4.69
N ARG A 12 23.07 -13.69 -5.14
CA ARG A 12 24.49 -13.91 -4.86
C ARG A 12 25.29 -13.72 -6.14
N LYS A 13 26.39 -12.99 -6.06
CA LYS A 13 27.35 -12.86 -7.16
C LYS A 13 28.43 -13.93 -7.01
N THR A 14 28.45 -14.92 -7.89
CA THR A 14 29.44 -16.02 -7.85
C THR A 14 30.66 -15.73 -8.71
N SER A 15 30.50 -14.92 -9.75
CA SER A 15 31.59 -14.53 -10.66
C SER A 15 31.42 -13.08 -11.11
N THR A 16 32.29 -12.60 -11.99
CA THR A 16 32.13 -11.28 -12.62
C THR A 16 30.89 -11.20 -13.50
N THR A 17 30.44 -12.33 -14.05
CA THR A 17 29.28 -12.45 -14.95
C THR A 17 28.15 -13.31 -14.38
N ASP A 18 28.43 -14.15 -13.39
CA ASP A 18 27.50 -15.18 -12.95
C ASP A 18 26.87 -14.81 -11.60
N TRP A 19 25.56 -15.04 -11.53
CA TRP A 19 24.71 -14.71 -10.41
C TRP A 19 23.82 -15.91 -10.07
N ILE A 20 23.46 -16.01 -8.79
CA ILE A 20 22.47 -16.98 -8.32
C ILE A 20 21.33 -16.19 -7.71
N LEU A 21 20.14 -16.31 -8.30
CA LEU A 21 18.90 -15.83 -7.72
C LEU A 21 18.25 -17.00 -6.97
N GLY A 22 17.86 -16.78 -5.71
CA GLY A 22 17.12 -17.78 -4.97
C GLY A 22 16.01 -17.19 -4.13
N MET A 23 15.05 -18.05 -3.81
CA MET A 23 13.82 -17.73 -3.10
C MET A 23 13.58 -18.81 -2.06
N LYS A 24 13.10 -18.46 -0.88
CA LYS A 24 12.70 -19.42 0.15
C LYS A 24 11.56 -18.88 1.00
N ALA A 25 10.61 -19.73 1.38
CA ALA A 25 9.61 -19.35 2.36
C ALA A 25 10.28 -19.11 3.73
N VAL A 26 9.82 -18.11 4.47
CA VAL A 26 10.28 -17.90 5.85
C VAL A 26 9.60 -18.92 6.76
N ASN A 27 8.28 -19.07 6.61
CA ASN A 27 7.47 -19.99 7.37
C ASN A 27 6.47 -20.69 6.45
N GLY A 28 6.38 -22.01 6.56
CA GLY A 28 5.38 -22.81 5.85
C GLY A 28 5.55 -22.81 4.33
N GLU A 29 4.40 -22.86 3.67
CA GLU A 29 4.24 -23.05 2.24
C GLU A 29 3.65 -21.79 1.62
N VAL A 30 4.37 -21.16 0.69
CA VAL A 30 3.91 -19.94 0.01
C VAL A 30 3.51 -20.27 -1.43
N PRO A 31 2.25 -20.00 -1.85
CA PRO A 31 1.81 -20.22 -3.22
C PRO A 31 2.71 -19.53 -4.27
N LEU A 32 3.10 -20.22 -5.35
CA LEU A 32 4.02 -19.69 -6.36
C LEU A 32 3.43 -18.57 -7.21
N ASP A 33 2.12 -18.50 -7.35
CA ASP A 33 1.38 -17.38 -7.97
C ASP A 33 1.60 -16.05 -7.23
N ILE A 34 1.84 -16.11 -5.91
CA ILE A 34 2.20 -14.94 -5.08
C ILE A 34 3.69 -14.61 -5.25
N VAL A 35 4.54 -15.62 -5.42
CA VAL A 35 5.99 -15.44 -5.54
C VAL A 35 6.37 -14.99 -6.95
N ILE A 36 5.72 -15.50 -7.99
CA ILE A 36 5.96 -15.19 -9.40
C ILE A 36 4.61 -14.75 -9.97
N PRO A 37 4.19 -13.50 -9.76
CA PRO A 37 2.94 -13.03 -10.34
C PRO A 37 3.08 -13.00 -11.86
N ASP A 38 2.16 -13.68 -12.55
CA ASP A 38 2.12 -13.72 -14.02
C ASP A 38 2.16 -12.28 -14.58
N GLU A 39 3.04 -12.05 -15.55
CA GLU A 39 3.04 -10.83 -16.34
C GLU A 39 1.71 -10.72 -17.07
N TYR A 40 0.79 -9.89 -16.55
CA TYR A 40 -0.42 -9.44 -17.23
C TYR A 40 -1.12 -10.52 -18.07
N GLY A 41 -1.77 -11.49 -17.44
CA GLY A 41 -2.85 -12.27 -18.07
C GLY A 41 -2.56 -12.73 -19.49
N SER A 42 -1.38 -13.29 -19.77
CA SER A 42 -1.25 -14.14 -20.95
C SER A 42 -2.03 -15.41 -20.67
N SER A 43 -3.29 -15.40 -21.09
CA SER A 43 -4.03 -16.61 -21.43
C SER A 43 -3.40 -17.24 -22.67
N ASP A 44 -2.12 -17.57 -22.57
CA ASP A 44 -1.43 -18.43 -23.53
C ASP A 44 -1.81 -19.87 -23.14
N PRO A 45 -2.56 -20.60 -23.99
CA PRO A 45 -3.00 -21.97 -23.69
C PRO A 45 -1.83 -22.97 -23.62
N ASP A 46 -0.63 -22.55 -24.01
CA ASP A 46 0.60 -23.36 -24.02
C ASP A 46 1.53 -23.10 -22.84
N ASN A 47 1.24 -22.12 -21.98
CA ASN A 47 2.03 -21.85 -20.78
C ASN A 47 1.27 -22.36 -19.55
N PRO A 48 1.70 -23.46 -18.90
CA PRO A 48 0.97 -23.99 -17.76
C PRO A 48 0.95 -22.94 -16.66
N ALA A 49 -0.24 -22.63 -16.14
CA ALA A 49 -0.39 -21.87 -14.90
C ALA A 49 0.62 -22.40 -13.88
N VAL A 50 1.40 -21.51 -13.26
CA VAL A 50 2.49 -21.91 -12.35
C VAL A 50 1.86 -22.47 -11.07
N VAL A 51 1.46 -23.74 -11.11
CA VAL A 51 0.87 -24.47 -9.98
C VAL A 51 2.00 -25.08 -9.18
N GLY A 52 2.30 -24.47 -8.04
CA GLY A 52 3.24 -25.02 -7.08
C GLY A 52 3.37 -24.13 -5.84
N VAL A 53 4.22 -24.57 -4.92
CA VAL A 53 4.38 -23.94 -3.61
C VAL A 53 5.88 -23.76 -3.34
N LEU A 54 6.26 -22.56 -2.91
CA LEU A 54 7.57 -22.27 -2.37
C LEU A 54 7.66 -22.80 -0.93
N THR A 55 8.58 -23.73 -0.71
CA THR A 55 8.87 -24.32 0.60
C THR A 55 10.09 -23.66 1.24
N THR A 56 10.45 -24.11 2.44
CA THR A 56 11.63 -23.67 3.19
C THR A 56 12.96 -24.11 2.57
N GLU A 57 12.96 -25.14 1.72
CA GLU A 57 14.17 -25.59 0.98
C GLU A 57 14.56 -24.59 -0.11
N GLY A 58 13.56 -23.88 -0.63
CA GLY A 58 13.74 -22.78 -1.58
C GLY A 58 14.07 -23.20 -3.00
N LEU A 59 13.84 -22.27 -3.94
CA LEU A 59 14.19 -22.39 -5.35
C LEU A 59 15.47 -21.61 -5.60
N LYS A 60 16.39 -22.17 -6.36
CA LYS A 60 17.63 -21.48 -6.78
C LYS A 60 17.77 -21.60 -8.28
N ARG A 61 18.14 -20.50 -8.92
CA ARG A 61 18.37 -20.40 -10.36
C ARG A 61 19.65 -19.64 -10.62
N GLU A 62 20.47 -20.19 -11.53
CA GLU A 62 21.63 -19.49 -12.06
C GLU A 62 21.19 -18.46 -13.11
N SER A 63 21.82 -17.30 -13.07
CA SER A 63 21.54 -16.17 -13.93
C SER A 63 22.82 -15.51 -14.40
N VAL A 64 22.75 -14.97 -15.61
CA VAL A 64 23.81 -14.15 -16.21
C VAL A 64 23.52 -12.65 -16.01
N ASP A 65 22.34 -12.30 -15.50
CA ASP A 65 21.88 -10.92 -15.31
C ASP A 65 21.87 -10.53 -13.83
N GLY A 66 22.83 -9.69 -13.43
CA GLY A 66 22.92 -9.17 -12.06
C GLY A 66 21.77 -8.25 -11.65
N LEU A 67 20.92 -7.83 -12.60
CA LEU A 67 19.74 -7.01 -12.35
C LEU A 67 18.43 -7.81 -12.34
N GLU A 68 18.48 -9.14 -12.42
CA GLU A 68 17.27 -9.98 -12.39
C GLU A 68 16.47 -9.79 -11.09
N LEU A 69 17.15 -9.73 -9.93
CA LEU A 69 16.50 -9.42 -8.65
C LEU A 69 15.78 -8.07 -8.68
N TYR A 70 16.38 -7.06 -9.29
CA TYR A 70 15.77 -5.74 -9.41
C TYR A 70 14.51 -5.78 -10.28
N ARG A 71 14.56 -6.46 -11.44
CA ARG A 71 13.39 -6.62 -12.33
C ARG A 71 12.27 -7.39 -11.64
N TYR A 72 12.62 -8.45 -10.92
CA TYR A 72 11.68 -9.21 -10.12
C TYR A 72 10.95 -8.34 -9.07
N LEU A 73 11.69 -7.56 -8.27
CA LEU A 73 11.08 -6.66 -7.29
C LEU A 73 10.21 -5.56 -7.94
N ARG A 74 10.53 -5.17 -9.18
CA ARG A 74 9.72 -4.25 -9.98
C ARG A 74 8.42 -4.88 -10.47
N GLN A 75 8.43 -6.17 -10.82
CA GLN A 75 7.22 -6.92 -11.18
C GLN A 75 6.26 -7.02 -9.99
N LEU A 76 6.78 -7.24 -8.77
CA LEU A 76 5.96 -7.26 -7.55
C LEU A 76 5.35 -5.91 -7.18
N ASN A 77 6.00 -4.81 -7.55
CA ASN A 77 5.56 -3.45 -7.26
C ASN A 77 5.38 -2.61 -8.55
N PRO A 78 4.40 -2.95 -9.40
CA PRO A 78 4.16 -2.23 -10.65
C PRO A 78 3.76 -0.79 -10.31
N LYS A 79 4.40 0.18 -10.98
CA LYS A 79 4.16 1.61 -10.75
C LYS A 79 2.72 1.98 -11.09
N LYS A 80 1.81 1.90 -10.11
CA LYS A 80 0.41 2.31 -10.28
C LYS A 80 0.20 3.81 -10.07
N ASN A 81 1.10 4.52 -9.38
CA ASN A 81 1.03 5.98 -9.18
C ASN A 81 2.42 6.62 -8.96
N ASN A 82 2.55 7.90 -9.32
CA ASN A 82 3.78 8.73 -9.21
C ASN A 82 4.22 9.07 -7.76
N SER A 83 3.60 8.48 -6.74
CA SER A 83 4.00 8.69 -5.35
C SER A 83 5.21 7.82 -4.99
N PHE A 84 6.25 8.43 -4.41
CA PHE A 84 7.41 7.73 -3.86
C PHE A 84 7.00 6.93 -2.63
N GLY A 85 6.55 5.69 -2.83
CA GLY A 85 6.25 4.75 -1.74
C GLY A 85 7.51 4.18 -1.08
N TYR A 86 7.38 3.65 0.15
CA TYR A 86 8.48 3.00 0.88
C TYR A 86 9.21 1.93 0.04
N ASN A 87 8.45 1.06 -0.64
CA ASN A 87 9.01 0.02 -1.51
C ASN A 87 9.88 0.59 -2.63
N GLU A 88 9.54 1.76 -3.19
CA GLU A 88 10.33 2.39 -4.26
C GLU A 88 11.73 2.78 -3.77
N VAL A 89 11.81 3.34 -2.56
CA VAL A 89 13.08 3.72 -1.93
C VAL A 89 13.93 2.48 -1.67
N VAL A 90 13.31 1.41 -1.15
CA VAL A 90 13.99 0.14 -0.88
C VAL A 90 14.50 -0.51 -2.17
N ILE A 91 13.67 -0.60 -3.21
CA ILE A 91 14.05 -1.18 -4.51
C ILE A 91 15.22 -0.40 -5.14
N ARG A 92 15.22 0.94 -5.06
CA ARG A 92 16.35 1.77 -5.55
C ARG A 92 17.63 1.55 -4.74
N ASN A 93 17.51 1.40 -3.42
CA ASN A 93 18.65 1.09 -2.56
C ASN A 93 19.24 -0.29 -2.90
N ILE A 94 18.38 -1.30 -3.10
CA ILE A 94 18.77 -2.63 -3.58
C ILE A 94 19.49 -2.55 -4.92
N HIS A 95 18.96 -1.77 -5.88
CA HIS A 95 19.61 -1.57 -7.18
C HIS A 95 21.03 -0.99 -7.05
N ALA A 96 21.21 0.04 -6.22
CA ALA A 96 22.53 0.62 -5.98
C ALA A 96 23.50 -0.39 -5.34
N ARG A 97 23.00 -1.21 -4.40
CA ARG A 97 23.80 -2.24 -3.71
C ARG A 97 24.14 -3.43 -4.59
N LEU A 98 23.24 -3.86 -5.48
CA LEU A 98 23.50 -4.91 -6.47
C LEU A 98 24.67 -4.53 -7.39
N ASN A 99 24.73 -3.29 -7.83
CA ASN A 99 25.83 -2.80 -8.67
C ASN A 99 27.16 -2.71 -7.91
N ALA A 100 27.12 -2.51 -6.59
CA ALA A 100 28.31 -2.44 -5.73
C ALA A 100 28.72 -3.78 -5.12
N LEU A 101 27.98 -4.87 -5.39
CA LEU A 101 28.18 -6.18 -4.78
C LEU A 101 29.50 -6.82 -5.22
N ARG A 102 30.30 -7.30 -4.26
CA ARG A 102 31.54 -8.02 -4.52
C ARG A 102 31.26 -9.49 -4.87
N VAL A 103 32.26 -10.17 -5.42
CA VAL A 103 32.18 -11.62 -5.65
C VAL A 103 32.10 -12.31 -4.29
N ASP A 104 31.24 -13.33 -4.20
CA ASP A 104 30.89 -14.05 -2.98
C ASP A 104 30.12 -13.25 -1.93
N GLU A 105 29.51 -12.13 -2.31
CA GLU A 105 28.50 -11.45 -1.49
C GLU A 105 27.09 -11.82 -1.96
N GLU A 106 26.16 -11.86 -1.01
CA GLU A 106 24.74 -12.15 -1.19
C GLU A 106 23.90 -11.03 -0.59
N ILE A 107 23.01 -10.44 -1.38
CA ILE A 107 21.99 -9.53 -0.89
C ILE A 107 20.71 -10.30 -0.56
N ARG A 108 20.13 -10.08 0.62
CA ARG A 108 18.88 -10.74 1.06
C ARG A 108 17.76 -9.72 1.25
N VAL A 109 16.58 -10.05 0.72
CA VAL A 109 15.38 -9.22 0.74
C VAL A 109 14.23 -10.05 1.31
N GLN A 110 13.55 -9.52 2.31
CA GLN A 110 12.31 -10.10 2.85
C GLN A 110 11.12 -9.46 2.15
N ILE A 111 10.16 -10.30 1.75
CA ILE A 111 8.94 -9.88 1.06
C ILE A 111 7.77 -10.44 1.86
N THR A 112 6.88 -9.52 2.27
CA THR A 112 5.65 -9.84 2.97
C THR A 112 4.49 -9.53 2.04
N TYR A 113 3.76 -10.57 1.63
CA TYR A 113 2.48 -10.42 0.96
C TYR A 113 1.38 -10.29 1.99
N SER A 114 0.47 -9.33 1.79
CA SER A 114 -0.72 -9.17 2.61
C SER A 114 -1.95 -8.98 1.74
N GLU A 115 -2.97 -9.81 1.97
CA GLU A 115 -4.27 -9.71 1.33
C GLU A 115 -5.32 -9.37 2.39
N ARG A 116 -6.04 -8.26 2.18
CA ARG A 116 -7.21 -7.90 2.98
C ARG A 116 -8.47 -8.08 2.14
N SER A 117 -9.26 -9.09 2.50
CA SER A 117 -10.65 -9.18 2.08
C SER A 117 -11.50 -8.35 3.04
N GLU A 118 -11.88 -7.14 2.62
CA GLU A 118 -12.89 -6.36 3.32
C GLU A 118 -14.26 -6.95 2.97
N ARG A 119 -14.97 -7.47 3.99
CA ARG A 119 -16.29 -8.13 3.85
C ARG A 119 -17.38 -7.24 3.22
N ARG A 120 -17.10 -5.97 2.93
CA ARG A 120 -18.06 -4.98 2.42
C ARG A 120 -17.76 -4.46 1.01
N GLU A 121 -16.57 -4.71 0.46
CA GLU A 121 -16.20 -4.19 -0.87
C GLU A 121 -15.72 -5.31 -1.79
N ALA A 122 -16.19 -5.32 -3.04
CA ALA A 122 -15.88 -6.33 -4.06
C ALA A 122 -14.43 -6.24 -4.60
N TYR A 123 -13.51 -5.65 -3.85
CA TYR A 123 -12.13 -5.44 -4.25
C TYR A 123 -11.19 -6.14 -3.27
N THR A 124 -10.46 -7.13 -3.76
CA THR A 124 -9.33 -7.72 -3.03
C THR A 124 -8.17 -6.74 -3.06
N LEU A 125 -7.90 -6.07 -1.94
CA LEU A 125 -6.69 -5.26 -1.79
C LEU A 125 -5.55 -6.18 -1.33
N PHE A 126 -4.65 -6.49 -2.26
CA PHE A 126 -3.38 -7.15 -1.94
C PHE A 126 -2.22 -6.17 -2.08
N SER A 127 -1.20 -6.33 -1.23
CA SER A 127 0.01 -5.50 -1.28
C SER A 127 1.24 -6.30 -0.86
N TYR A 128 2.36 -6.00 -1.52
CA TYR A 128 3.68 -6.50 -1.17
C TYR A 128 4.41 -5.44 -0.34
N HIS A 129 5.03 -5.84 0.76
CA HIS A 129 5.96 -5.03 1.52
C HIS A 129 7.38 -5.58 1.35
N ILE A 130 8.29 -4.74 0.88
CA ILE A 130 9.66 -5.16 0.53
C ILE A 130 10.63 -4.55 1.55
N LYS A 131 11.40 -5.40 2.22
CA LYS A 131 12.39 -5.00 3.22
C LYS A 131 13.76 -5.57 2.87
N LEU A 132 14.76 -4.71 2.76
CA LEU A 132 16.15 -5.13 2.63
C LEU A 132 16.66 -5.63 3.99
N ILE A 133 17.13 -6.88 4.06
CA ILE A 133 17.71 -7.45 5.27
C ILE A 133 19.17 -7.00 5.40
N GLY A 134 19.96 -7.16 4.34
CA GLY A 134 21.38 -6.83 4.37
C GLY A 134 22.17 -7.46 3.22
N ILE A 135 23.48 -7.20 3.23
CA ILE A 135 24.47 -7.88 2.40
C ILE A 135 25.25 -8.80 3.33
N PHE A 136 25.44 -10.05 2.91
CA PHE A 136 26.11 -11.09 3.68
C PHE A 136 27.23 -11.67 2.82
N GLU A 137 28.38 -11.94 3.44
CA GLU A 137 29.38 -12.78 2.79
C GLU A 137 28.82 -14.20 2.67
N ALA A 138 28.96 -14.81 1.51
CA ALA A 138 28.42 -16.12 1.23
C ALA A 138 29.26 -17.20 1.94
N THR A 139 28.93 -17.43 3.21
CA THR A 139 29.46 -18.57 3.94
C THR A 139 28.85 -19.83 3.36
N ASN A 140 29.69 -20.73 2.86
CA ASN A 140 29.27 -22.07 2.45
C ASN A 140 28.91 -22.90 3.70
N ALA A 141 27.76 -22.64 4.33
CA ALA A 141 27.09 -23.58 5.23
C ALA A 141 25.73 -23.04 5.65
N SER A 142 24.72 -23.87 5.47
CA SER A 142 23.39 -23.76 6.03
C SER A 142 23.45 -23.62 7.55
N GLU A 143 22.94 -22.53 8.13
CA GLU A 143 22.50 -22.53 9.53
C GLU A 143 21.43 -21.44 9.76
N PRO A 144 20.32 -21.75 10.46
CA PRO A 144 19.27 -20.78 10.77
C PRO A 144 19.65 -20.03 12.05
N VAL A 145 19.87 -18.72 11.97
CA VAL A 145 20.01 -17.88 13.16
C VAL A 145 18.62 -17.36 13.54
N SER A 146 18.05 -17.94 14.59
CA SER A 146 16.91 -17.41 15.33
C SER A 146 17.23 -16.05 15.96
N PRO A 147 16.26 -15.16 16.16
CA PRO A 147 16.50 -13.84 16.74
C PRO A 147 16.73 -14.01 18.24
N SER A 148 17.87 -13.54 18.75
CA SER A 148 18.02 -13.25 20.18
C SER A 148 17.93 -11.74 20.34
N ASP A 149 16.85 -11.31 20.98
CA ASP A 149 16.76 -10.03 21.67
C ASP A 149 17.85 -9.97 22.74
N GLU A 150 18.81 -9.07 22.59
CA GLU A 150 19.53 -8.47 23.72
C GLU A 150 19.86 -7.02 23.32
N ILE A 151 18.97 -6.13 23.75
CA ILE A 151 19.20 -4.68 23.76
C ILE A 151 20.09 -4.43 24.98
N ASP A 152 21.35 -4.11 24.75
CA ASP A 152 22.22 -3.50 25.76
C ASP A 152 22.55 -2.06 25.33
N GLU A 153 22.42 -1.16 26.29
CA GLU A 153 22.41 0.30 26.18
C GLU A 153 23.71 0.94 25.63
N PRO A 154 23.65 2.20 25.14
CA PRO A 154 24.76 2.88 24.52
C PRO A 154 25.69 3.54 25.56
N ILE A 155 26.98 3.22 25.52
CA ILE A 155 28.01 3.98 26.23
C ILE A 155 28.84 4.77 25.21
N SER A 156 28.59 6.08 25.15
CA SER A 156 29.57 7.08 24.69
C SER A 156 30.51 7.37 25.87
N PRO A 157 31.82 7.67 25.68
CA PRO A 157 32.18 9.05 25.35
C PRO A 157 33.46 9.25 24.51
N GLU A 158 33.59 10.48 24.03
CA GLU A 158 34.75 11.16 23.46
C GLU A 158 36.11 10.75 24.06
N LYS A 159 37.12 10.63 23.19
CA LYS A 159 38.49 11.10 23.52
C LYS A 159 39.31 11.41 22.27
N ASN A 160 39.49 12.70 22.02
CA ASN A 160 40.64 13.22 21.30
C ASN A 160 41.94 12.72 21.96
N SER A 161 42.91 12.26 21.17
CA SER A 161 44.32 12.68 21.29
C SER A 161 45.28 11.89 20.39
N ALA A 162 46.29 12.64 19.93
CA ALA A 162 47.62 12.23 19.49
C ALA A 162 47.81 11.84 18.01
N LEU A 163 47.89 12.89 17.18
CA LEU A 163 49.01 13.06 16.24
C LEU A 163 50.34 12.71 16.93
N GLN A 164 51.13 11.81 16.35
CA GLN A 164 52.56 11.69 16.63
C GLN A 164 53.36 11.90 15.34
N GLU A 165 54.29 12.84 15.47
CA GLU A 165 55.23 13.37 14.50
C GLU A 165 56.36 12.37 14.23
N GLU A 166 56.69 12.16 12.95
CA GLU A 166 58.06 11.81 12.54
C GLU A 166 58.63 12.97 11.72
N ILE A 167 59.32 13.88 12.41
CA ILE A 167 60.17 14.90 11.80
C ILE A 167 61.59 14.33 11.75
N ASN A 168 62.00 13.89 10.56
CA ASN A 168 63.41 13.63 10.25
C ASN A 168 64.19 14.95 10.20
N LEU A 169 65.00 15.21 11.23
CA LEU A 169 66.03 16.25 11.19
C LEU A 169 67.23 15.76 10.35
N SER A 170 67.48 16.40 9.22
CA SER A 170 68.83 16.51 8.65
C SER A 170 68.97 17.73 7.73
N ASN A 171 69.90 18.60 8.14
CA ASN A 171 70.75 19.49 7.34
C ASN A 171 70.19 20.78 6.71
N SER A 172 70.58 21.87 7.37
CA SER A 172 71.32 23.04 6.85
C SER A 172 70.87 23.75 5.57
N GLY A 173 70.64 25.06 5.70
CA GLY A 173 70.69 26.03 4.62
C GLY A 173 69.32 26.61 4.28
N GLN A 174 69.12 27.90 4.57
CA GLN A 174 67.94 28.66 4.12
C GLN A 174 67.64 28.42 2.63
N PRO A 175 66.35 28.48 2.25
CA PRO A 175 66.02 29.53 1.31
C PRO A 175 64.72 30.25 1.70
N VAL A 176 64.81 31.57 1.80
CA VAL A 176 63.70 32.53 1.94
C VAL A 176 62.70 32.48 0.75
N TYR A 177 62.93 31.59 -0.23
CA TYR A 177 62.06 31.36 -1.39
C TYR A 177 61.11 30.14 -1.27
N LYS A 178 61.23 29.31 -0.22
CA LYS A 178 60.28 28.18 0.01
C LYS A 178 59.05 28.58 0.83
N THR A 179 59.19 29.60 1.68
CA THR A 179 58.11 30.11 2.54
C THR A 179 56.99 30.78 1.74
N THR A 180 57.31 31.44 0.62
CA THR A 180 56.32 32.06 -0.28
C THR A 180 55.44 31.01 -0.96
N ASN A 181 55.99 29.88 -1.41
CA ASN A 181 55.22 28.79 -2.03
C ASN A 181 54.24 28.13 -1.03
N THR A 182 54.67 27.95 0.23
CA THR A 182 53.79 27.44 1.30
C THR A 182 52.73 28.45 1.72
N LEU A 183 53.07 29.75 1.76
CA LEU A 183 52.10 30.83 2.05
C LEU A 183 51.07 30.98 0.93
N GLU A 184 51.51 30.94 -0.34
CA GLU A 184 50.61 30.97 -1.51
C GLU A 184 49.65 29.76 -1.51
N LYS A 185 50.14 28.57 -1.16
CA LYS A 185 49.28 27.38 -0.99
C LYS A 185 48.29 27.55 0.16
N LEU A 186 48.69 28.14 1.29
CA LEU A 186 47.79 28.42 2.41
C LEU A 186 46.73 29.47 2.05
N ILE A 187 47.12 30.51 1.30
CA ILE A 187 46.22 31.55 0.79
C ILE A 187 45.24 30.93 -0.22
N GLY A 188 45.71 30.09 -1.13
CA GLY A 188 44.84 29.37 -2.07
C GLY A 188 43.87 28.43 -1.38
N PHE A 189 44.32 27.71 -0.35
CA PHE A 189 43.49 26.82 0.46
C PHE A 189 42.42 27.60 1.24
N THR A 190 42.79 28.70 1.89
CA THR A 190 41.83 29.55 2.63
C THR A 190 40.83 30.24 1.71
N GLN A 191 41.24 30.66 0.51
CA GLN A 191 40.33 31.18 -0.52
C GLN A 191 39.37 30.12 -1.05
N ASN A 192 39.83 28.88 -1.25
CA ASN A 192 38.96 27.76 -1.63
C ASN A 192 37.96 27.43 -0.53
N LEU A 193 38.40 27.37 0.73
CA LEU A 193 37.50 27.19 1.88
C LEU A 193 36.47 28.31 2.00
N GLN A 194 36.85 29.56 1.76
CA GLN A 194 35.90 30.67 1.73
C GLN A 194 34.88 30.50 0.59
N LYS A 195 35.31 30.08 -0.60
CA LYS A 195 34.39 29.78 -1.71
C LYS A 195 33.42 28.65 -1.35
N GLU A 196 33.93 27.53 -0.81
CA GLU A 196 33.10 26.42 -0.35
C GLU A 196 32.12 26.84 0.75
N LEU A 197 32.53 27.68 1.72
CA LEU A 197 31.64 28.22 2.74
C LEU A 197 30.55 29.12 2.15
N THR A 198 30.89 29.97 1.18
CA THR A 198 29.88 30.81 0.51
C THR A 198 28.92 29.98 -0.34
N GLN A 199 29.40 28.91 -0.96
CA GLN A 199 28.59 28.01 -1.77
C GLN A 199 27.65 27.18 -0.90
N THR A 200 28.17 26.55 0.15
CA THR A 200 27.35 25.81 1.13
C THR A 200 26.32 26.71 1.79
N ARG A 201 26.65 27.96 2.12
CA ARG A 201 25.68 28.93 2.65
C ARG A 201 24.54 29.24 1.67
N ARG A 202 24.82 29.32 0.36
CA ARG A 202 23.77 29.51 -0.66
C ARG A 202 22.91 28.27 -0.82
N GLU A 203 23.52 27.10 -0.91
CA GLU A 203 22.80 25.82 -0.98
C GLU A 203 21.92 25.60 0.26
N LEU A 204 22.37 26.02 1.44
CA LEU A 204 21.60 25.94 2.68
C LEU A 204 20.44 26.94 2.71
N ALA A 205 20.59 28.12 2.10
CA ALA A 205 19.49 29.05 1.91
C ALA A 205 18.45 28.50 0.91
N ASP A 206 18.89 27.96 -0.23
CA ASP A 206 18.00 27.37 -1.23
C ASP A 206 17.22 26.16 -0.69
N THR A 207 17.87 25.33 0.13
CA THR A 207 17.20 24.20 0.80
C THR A 207 16.24 24.67 1.88
N ALA A 208 16.56 25.71 2.64
CA ALA A 208 15.64 26.32 3.61
C ALA A 208 14.37 26.87 2.93
N ASP A 209 14.52 27.52 1.78
CA ASP A 209 13.38 28.03 1.01
C ASP A 209 12.51 26.90 0.45
N ARG A 210 13.12 25.81 -0.06
CA ARG A 210 12.37 24.61 -0.48
C ARG A 210 11.64 23.94 0.68
N VAL A 211 12.26 23.86 1.85
CA VAL A 211 11.61 23.32 3.05
C VAL A 211 10.39 24.17 3.42
N ARG A 212 10.50 25.49 3.32
CA ARG A 212 9.38 26.39 3.58
C ARG A 212 8.22 26.19 2.60
N GLN A 213 8.52 26.04 1.31
CA GLN A 213 7.52 25.69 0.29
C GLN A 213 6.83 24.35 0.60
N PHE A 214 7.58 23.32 0.98
CA PHE A 214 6.97 22.03 1.37
C PHE A 214 6.09 22.12 2.60
N VAL A 215 6.40 23.00 3.56
CA VAL A 215 5.54 23.24 4.73
C VAL A 215 4.22 23.90 4.29
N GLU A 216 4.27 24.88 3.41
CA GLU A 216 3.08 25.54 2.84
C GLU A 216 2.21 24.57 2.04
N GLU A 217 2.82 23.74 1.19
CA GLU A 217 2.12 22.69 0.43
C GLU A 217 1.46 21.66 1.36
N ARG A 218 2.15 21.22 2.42
CA ARG A 218 1.57 20.31 3.41
C ARG A 218 0.36 20.92 4.12
N GLN A 219 0.40 22.23 4.37
CA GLN A 219 -0.71 22.92 5.00
C GLN A 219 -1.92 23.01 4.06
N GLN A 220 -1.72 23.31 2.77
CA GLN A 220 -2.79 23.27 1.77
C GLN A 220 -3.41 21.87 1.64
N ILE A 221 -2.60 20.81 1.61
CA ILE A 221 -3.09 19.43 1.58
C ILE A 221 -3.94 19.10 2.82
N ALA A 222 -3.56 19.62 4.00
CA ALA A 222 -4.34 19.41 5.22
C ALA A 222 -5.71 20.09 5.15
N GLU A 223 -5.77 21.31 4.62
CA GLU A 223 -7.04 22.03 4.40
C GLU A 223 -7.92 21.32 3.38
N GLU A 224 -7.37 20.81 2.28
CA GLU A 224 -8.13 20.04 1.29
C GLU A 224 -8.70 18.75 1.89
N ARG A 225 -7.92 18.04 2.71
CA ARG A 225 -8.40 16.85 3.42
C ARG A 225 -9.57 17.17 4.35
N GLN A 226 -9.52 18.31 5.03
CA GLN A 226 -10.62 18.76 5.87
C GLN A 226 -11.88 19.01 5.03
N ARG A 227 -11.76 19.71 3.88
CA ARG A 227 -12.91 19.93 2.98
C ARG A 227 -13.48 18.62 2.43
N ILE A 228 -12.63 17.65 2.09
CA ILE A 228 -13.08 16.33 1.64
C ILE A 228 -13.87 15.63 2.75
N SER A 229 -13.41 15.69 3.99
CA SER A 229 -14.14 15.12 5.13
C SER A 229 -15.49 15.80 5.35
N GLU A 230 -15.59 17.13 5.20
CA GLU A 230 -16.85 17.86 5.28
C GLU A 230 -17.82 17.42 4.17
N ILE A 231 -17.34 17.25 2.94
CA ILE A 231 -18.15 16.74 1.82
C ILE A 231 -18.62 15.31 2.08
N GLN A 232 -17.77 14.44 2.61
CA GLN A 232 -18.16 13.06 2.96
C GLN A 232 -19.29 13.04 3.99
N ASN A 233 -19.20 13.87 5.03
CA ASN A 233 -20.28 13.99 6.03
C ASN A 233 -21.59 14.48 5.40
N LEU A 234 -21.53 15.42 4.45
CA LEU A 234 -22.72 15.88 3.72
C LEU A 234 -23.32 14.78 2.85
N ILE A 235 -22.49 13.96 2.20
CA ILE A 235 -22.95 12.81 1.40
C ILE A 235 -23.64 11.79 2.29
N GLU A 236 -23.10 11.51 3.47
CA GLU A 236 -23.70 10.59 4.44
C GLU A 236 -25.07 11.10 4.93
N ASP A 237 -25.19 12.39 5.27
CA ASP A 237 -26.49 12.99 5.64
C ASP A 237 -27.51 12.94 4.47
N LEU A 238 -27.05 13.12 3.23
CA LEU A 238 -27.91 12.96 2.05
C LEU A 238 -28.40 11.51 1.89
N PHE A 239 -27.53 10.52 2.06
CA PHE A 239 -27.91 9.11 2.00
C PHE A 239 -28.92 8.76 3.10
N ASP A 240 -28.71 9.24 4.33
CA ASP A 240 -29.64 9.03 5.44
C ASP A 240 -31.02 9.64 5.15
N ARG A 241 -31.07 10.84 4.57
CA ARG A 241 -32.33 11.47 4.14
C ARG A 241 -33.00 10.68 3.03
N LEU A 242 -32.23 10.16 2.08
CA LEU A 242 -32.75 9.38 0.95
C LEU A 242 -33.34 8.05 1.44
N ASN A 243 -32.66 7.36 2.35
CA ASN A 243 -33.17 6.15 3.01
C ASN A 243 -34.48 6.41 3.78
N ARG A 244 -34.60 7.58 4.44
CA ARG A 244 -35.87 7.97 5.09
C ARG A 244 -36.98 8.21 4.09
N LEU A 245 -36.68 8.77 2.92
CA LEU A 245 -37.68 8.97 1.85
C LEU A 245 -38.15 7.64 1.27
N GLU A 246 -37.24 6.67 1.08
CA GLU A 246 -37.61 5.32 0.64
C GLU A 246 -38.60 4.64 1.61
N LEU A 247 -38.45 4.90 2.91
CA LEU A 247 -39.40 4.41 3.93
C LEU A 247 -40.78 5.08 3.83
N PHE A 248 -40.85 6.32 3.35
CA PHE A 248 -42.14 6.97 3.05
C PHE A 248 -42.78 6.37 1.79
N ASP A 249 -42.01 5.97 0.79
CA ASP A 249 -42.55 5.32 -0.41
C ASP A 249 -43.22 3.98 -0.07
N SER A 250 -42.59 3.14 0.77
CA SER A 250 -43.25 1.91 1.24
C SER A 250 -44.54 2.21 1.99
N ARG A 251 -44.55 3.28 2.79
CA ARG A 251 -45.74 3.69 3.54
C ARG A 251 -46.85 4.20 2.63
N ILE A 252 -46.51 4.89 1.55
CA ILE A 252 -47.49 5.33 0.54
C ILE A 252 -48.09 4.11 -0.15
N GLN A 253 -47.28 3.12 -0.50
CA GLN A 253 -47.75 1.89 -1.14
C GLN A 253 -48.75 1.13 -0.24
N ASP A 254 -48.47 1.00 1.05
CA ASP A 254 -49.41 0.41 2.02
C ASP A 254 -50.75 1.18 2.04
N LEU A 255 -50.71 2.51 2.07
CA LEU A 255 -51.91 3.36 2.08
C LEU A 255 -52.70 3.26 0.77
N GLU A 256 -52.03 3.05 -0.36
CA GLU A 256 -52.69 2.79 -1.63
C GLU A 256 -53.40 1.45 -1.64
N GLU A 257 -52.78 0.39 -1.09
CA GLU A 257 -53.41 -0.92 -0.94
C GLU A 257 -54.66 -0.84 -0.04
N ASP A 258 -54.56 -0.18 1.11
CA ASP A 258 -55.70 0.07 2.01
C ASP A 258 -56.84 0.80 1.28
N ARG A 259 -56.51 1.79 0.45
CA ARG A 259 -57.49 2.54 -0.35
C ARG A 259 -58.21 1.63 -1.35
N TYR A 260 -57.49 0.72 -2.02
CA TYR A 260 -58.10 -0.27 -2.92
C TYR A 260 -59.03 -1.22 -2.17
N GLN A 261 -58.62 -1.71 -1.00
CA GLN A 261 -59.46 -2.59 -0.17
C GLN A 261 -60.76 -1.89 0.26
N LEU A 262 -60.65 -0.63 0.69
CA LEU A 262 -61.82 0.18 1.09
C LEU A 262 -62.78 0.41 -0.08
N HIS A 263 -62.25 0.65 -1.27
CA HIS A 263 -63.07 0.77 -2.48
C HIS A 263 -63.83 -0.53 -2.81
N ASN A 264 -63.15 -1.68 -2.71
CA ASN A 264 -63.78 -2.99 -2.91
C ASN A 264 -64.87 -3.27 -1.88
N LEU A 265 -64.63 -2.93 -0.61
CA LEU A 265 -65.63 -3.06 0.46
C LEU A 265 -66.84 -2.17 0.18
N GLN A 266 -66.64 -0.92 -0.26
CA GLN A 266 -67.72 -0.02 -0.63
C GLN A 266 -68.57 -0.58 -1.78
N GLN A 267 -67.93 -1.14 -2.82
CA GLN A 267 -68.65 -1.78 -3.93
C GLN A 267 -69.46 -3.00 -3.46
N THR A 268 -68.88 -3.82 -2.58
CA THR A 268 -69.53 -5.01 -2.02
C THR A 268 -70.74 -4.63 -1.18
N LEU A 269 -70.61 -3.62 -0.31
CA LEU A 269 -71.73 -3.09 0.48
C LEU A 269 -72.85 -2.54 -0.41
N ARG A 270 -72.52 -1.81 -1.50
CA ARG A 270 -73.54 -1.34 -2.45
C ARG A 270 -74.31 -2.49 -3.08
N LYS A 271 -73.60 -3.53 -3.53
CA LYS A 271 -74.23 -4.74 -4.11
C LYS A 271 -75.11 -5.43 -3.07
N PHE A 272 -74.60 -5.63 -1.85
CA PHE A 272 -75.34 -6.23 -0.75
C PHE A 272 -76.62 -5.45 -0.41
N LEU A 273 -76.53 -4.12 -0.27
CA LEU A 273 -77.69 -3.27 -0.01
C LEU A 273 -78.71 -3.33 -1.14
N SER A 274 -78.26 -3.34 -2.41
CA SER A 274 -79.19 -3.50 -3.54
C SER A 274 -79.88 -4.87 -3.54
N ALA A 275 -79.15 -5.94 -3.23
CA ALA A 275 -79.71 -7.29 -3.15
C ALA A 275 -80.70 -7.42 -1.98
N LEU A 276 -80.35 -6.86 -0.81
CA LEU A 276 -81.23 -6.82 0.35
C LEU A 276 -82.49 -6.00 0.09
N HIS A 277 -82.37 -4.86 -0.60
CA HIS A 277 -83.52 -4.06 -1.00
C HIS A 277 -84.43 -4.81 -1.99
N GLN A 278 -83.86 -5.53 -2.96
CA GLN A 278 -84.62 -6.40 -3.86
C GLN A 278 -85.32 -7.53 -3.10
N GLN A 279 -84.63 -8.20 -2.18
CA GLN A 279 -85.18 -9.28 -1.37
C GLN A 279 -86.31 -8.79 -0.45
N ALA A 280 -86.14 -7.63 0.19
CA ALA A 280 -87.17 -7.00 1.01
C ALA A 280 -88.41 -6.65 0.16
N ARG A 281 -88.21 -6.14 -1.06
CA ARG A 281 -89.30 -5.84 -1.99
C ARG A 281 -90.06 -7.11 -2.43
N ILE A 282 -89.35 -8.20 -2.73
CA ILE A 282 -89.97 -9.49 -3.05
C ILE A 282 -90.79 -10.00 -1.86
N SER A 283 -90.21 -10.01 -0.66
CA SER A 283 -90.87 -10.49 0.55
C SER A 283 -92.11 -9.67 0.92
N LEU A 284 -92.11 -8.36 0.62
CA LEU A 284 -93.26 -7.48 0.83
C LEU A 284 -94.32 -7.58 -0.29
N GLN A 285 -93.94 -8.01 -1.50
CA GLN A 285 -94.91 -8.30 -2.58
C GLN A 285 -95.53 -9.70 -2.45
N GLU A 286 -94.90 -10.62 -1.74
CA GLU A 286 -95.43 -11.97 -1.44
C GLU A 286 -96.55 -11.99 -0.38
N TYR A 287 -96.95 -10.83 0.15
CA TYR A 287 -98.21 -10.66 0.88
C TYR A 287 -99.20 -9.81 0.06
N PRO A 288 -99.84 -10.35 -0.99
CA PRO A 288 -101.15 -9.86 -1.39
C PRO A 288 -102.17 -10.34 -0.35
N ASP A 289 -103.08 -9.45 0.05
CA ASP A 289 -104.22 -9.74 0.92
C ASP A 289 -104.94 -11.03 0.49
N GLU A 290 -104.72 -12.12 1.22
CA GLU A 290 -105.75 -13.14 1.45
C GLU A 290 -106.55 -12.69 2.68
N THR A 291 -107.39 -11.68 2.49
CA THR A 291 -108.63 -11.55 3.25
C THR A 291 -109.75 -11.57 2.23
N GLU A 292 -110.46 -12.69 2.25
CA GLU A 292 -111.58 -13.07 1.41
C GLU A 292 -112.70 -12.01 1.36
N GLU A 293 -113.36 -11.98 0.20
CA GLU A 293 -114.73 -11.50 0.02
C GLU A 293 -115.67 -12.20 1.02
N ASP A 294 -116.52 -11.43 1.72
CA ASP A 294 -117.95 -11.74 1.86
C ASP A 294 -118.71 -10.57 2.54
N GLU A 295 -119.86 -10.25 1.94
CA GLU A 295 -120.89 -9.20 2.19
C GLU A 295 -120.75 -7.82 1.53
#